data_AF-A0A7R9LH05-F1
#
_entry.id   AF-A0A7R9LH05-F1
#
_cell.length_a   1.000
_cell.length_b   1.000
_cell.length_c   1.000
_cell.angle_alpha   90.00
_cell.angle_beta   90.00
_cell.angle_gamma   90.00
#
_symmetry.space_group_name_H-M   'P 1'
#
loop_
_entity.id
_entity.type
_entity.pdbx_description
1 polymer ?
#
loop_
_entity_poly.entity_id
_entity_poly.type
_entity_poly.pdbx_seq_one_letter_code
_entity_poly.pdbx_strand_id
1 'polypeptide(L)'
;MSANDRNVEDLLSLDTRLKRGSTDKWVVFSLMDEEFVANIHSFVIHGTDVIVVTKADEVFHGKGINVQKMTKMDILCQKGVKKISTGAGGHICALTYSGEVYVVDIVCGANHTLALTGGGHVYSWGYNESGEVGNGTVNNQSVPYRVSGVLANQHVTGIACGNNFSVAITETGQLFNWGNNSTGQLGLANLQANQPLPIQMSFFNDMTVSKVVCGFGHTLVLTDDGQLYTFGRNSNGELGTGNNTLQTIPYKLDAKLGRFIDIASIHSTYISTAVTFVTPYPIIMSEYPDSPVLQSTSKIFNHKLTSTFKFIVEGKPIHVHIDFLVMRCEHFRAMFDEKWDKGAKPEMELNQYSYVVYEAFLRYIYTGEVCVEPETGIELLDLAESYCETDLKIKCVRLIRKGITIENVSLIYAAAIRYKVPELEDLCFKFALAHITAVIQTPTFDSLEPRIYKNFIAKASVKGVFKR
;
A
#
# COMPACT_ATOMS: atom_id res chain seq x y z
N MET A 1 -10.68 -49.59 11.90
CA MET A 1 -10.83 -48.98 10.55
C MET A 1 -12.22 -48.35 10.48
N SER A 2 -12.34 -47.07 10.83
CA SER A 2 -13.60 -46.34 10.70
C SER A 2 -13.33 -44.84 10.51
N ALA A 3 -13.61 -44.37 9.30
CA ALA A 3 -14.36 -43.15 8.99
C ALA A 3 -14.06 -41.82 9.74
N ASN A 4 -12.81 -41.50 10.11
CA ASN A 4 -12.49 -40.18 10.69
C ASN A 4 -11.42 -39.35 9.98
N ASP A 5 -10.82 -39.85 8.89
CA ASP A 5 -9.73 -39.13 8.19
C ASP A 5 -10.18 -38.27 7.00
N ARG A 6 -11.50 -38.13 6.74
CA ARG A 6 -12.00 -37.34 5.59
C ARG A 6 -12.47 -35.91 5.90
N ASN A 7 -12.52 -35.49 7.17
CA ASN A 7 -13.01 -34.15 7.55
C ASN A 7 -11.91 -33.10 7.83
N VAL A 8 -10.63 -33.48 7.75
CA VAL A 8 -9.52 -32.53 8.00
C VAL A 8 -9.12 -31.78 6.71
N GLU A 9 -9.34 -32.37 5.53
CA GLU A 9 -9.11 -31.69 4.24
C GLU A 9 -10.22 -30.69 3.88
N ASP A 10 -11.46 -30.92 4.30
CA ASP A 10 -12.60 -30.02 4.01
C ASP A 10 -12.67 -28.78 4.92
N LEU A 11 -11.95 -28.75 6.05
CA LEU A 11 -11.81 -27.54 6.88
C LEU A 11 -10.68 -26.61 6.41
N LEU A 12 -9.84 -27.05 5.46
CA LEU A 12 -8.84 -26.22 4.77
C LEU A 12 -9.44 -25.37 3.63
N SER A 13 -10.76 -25.44 3.41
CA SER A 13 -11.43 -24.77 2.28
C SER A 13 -12.13 -23.45 2.59
N LEU A 14 -12.08 -22.91 3.81
CA LEU A 14 -12.53 -21.53 4.08
C LEU A 14 -11.43 -20.50 3.75
N ASP A 15 -11.21 -20.40 2.44
CA ASP A 15 -10.90 -19.21 1.63
C ASP A 15 -10.19 -18.01 2.31
N THR A 16 -8.89 -18.18 2.58
CA THR A 16 -7.89 -17.09 2.46
C THR A 16 -7.04 -17.27 1.19
N ARG A 17 -7.65 -17.80 0.12
CA ARG A 17 -7.01 -17.76 -1.20
C ARG A 17 -6.97 -16.31 -1.64
N LEU A 18 -5.79 -15.70 -1.52
CA LEU A 18 -5.39 -14.61 -2.41
C LEU A 18 -5.56 -15.15 -3.85
N LYS A 19 -6.76 -14.97 -4.42
CA LYS A 19 -6.96 -15.11 -5.86
C LYS A 19 -5.90 -14.22 -6.50
N ARG A 20 -5.17 -14.77 -7.46
CA ARG A 20 -4.10 -14.15 -8.26
C ARG A 20 -4.29 -12.63 -8.47
N GLY A 21 -5.52 -12.19 -8.70
CA GLY A 21 -5.90 -10.77 -8.78
C GLY A 21 -5.91 -9.93 -7.49
N SER A 22 -5.22 -10.29 -6.40
CA SER A 22 -5.10 -9.43 -5.19
C SER A 22 -3.71 -8.82 -5.04
N THR A 23 -2.63 -9.56 -5.30
CA THR A 23 -1.25 -9.02 -5.31
C THR A 23 -1.05 -7.96 -6.39
N ASP A 24 -1.69 -8.16 -7.55
CA ASP A 24 -1.64 -7.26 -8.72
C ASP A 24 -2.22 -5.87 -8.43
N LYS A 25 -2.99 -5.74 -7.33
CA LYS A 25 -3.68 -4.51 -6.91
C LYS A 25 -2.84 -3.63 -5.98
N TRP A 26 -1.73 -4.13 -5.47
CA TRP A 26 -0.84 -3.38 -4.59
C TRP A 26 0.41 -2.93 -5.34
N VAL A 27 0.65 -1.62 -5.36
CA VAL A 27 1.80 -0.98 -6.04
C VAL A 27 3.13 -1.60 -5.61
N VAL A 28 3.23 -2.04 -4.35
CA VAL A 28 4.43 -2.67 -3.78
C VAL A 28 4.85 -3.96 -4.51
N PHE A 29 3.90 -4.78 -5.00
CA PHE A 29 4.20 -6.04 -5.70
C PHE A 29 4.39 -5.85 -7.21
N SER A 30 4.00 -4.71 -7.78
CA SER A 30 4.18 -4.40 -9.21
C SER A 30 5.64 -4.27 -9.67
N LEU A 31 6.55 -4.10 -8.71
CA LEU A 31 7.99 -3.93 -8.91
C LEU A 31 8.79 -5.23 -8.66
N MET A 32 8.10 -6.30 -8.28
CA MET A 32 8.70 -7.62 -7.98
C MET A 32 8.58 -8.56 -9.18
N ASP A 33 9.46 -9.55 -9.21
CA ASP A 33 9.45 -10.62 -10.20
C ASP A 33 8.14 -11.43 -10.14
N GLU A 34 7.55 -11.73 -11.31
CA GLU A 34 6.25 -12.43 -11.39
C GLU A 34 6.29 -13.84 -10.79
N GLU A 35 7.44 -14.53 -10.88
CA GLU A 35 7.64 -15.85 -10.29
C GLU A 35 7.69 -15.77 -8.76
N PHE A 36 8.34 -14.74 -8.22
CA PHE A 36 8.35 -14.47 -6.79
C PHE A 36 6.95 -14.12 -6.26
N VAL A 37 6.22 -13.24 -6.94
CA VAL A 37 4.84 -12.84 -6.56
C VAL A 37 3.91 -14.05 -6.60
N ALA A 38 4.04 -14.93 -7.59
CA ALA A 38 3.26 -16.16 -7.69
C ALA A 38 3.54 -17.15 -6.52
N ASN A 39 4.70 -17.02 -5.89
CA ASN A 39 5.11 -17.82 -4.73
C ASN A 39 4.71 -17.21 -3.38
N ILE A 40 4.09 -16.03 -3.34
CA ILE A 40 3.61 -15.43 -2.09
C ILE A 40 2.43 -16.25 -1.55
N HIS A 41 2.54 -16.63 -0.28
CA HIS A 41 1.48 -17.26 0.50
C HIS A 41 0.69 -16.22 1.31
N SER A 42 1.39 -15.32 2.01
CA SER A 42 0.79 -14.23 2.80
C SER A 42 1.74 -13.04 2.89
N PHE A 43 1.22 -11.86 3.23
CA PHE A 43 2.04 -10.66 3.42
C PHE A 43 1.41 -9.68 4.42
N VAL A 44 2.24 -8.83 5.00
CA VAL A 44 1.84 -7.74 5.92
C VAL A 44 2.52 -6.47 5.46
N ILE A 45 1.78 -5.36 5.43
CA ILE A 45 2.31 -4.03 5.09
C ILE A 45 2.17 -3.14 6.33
N HIS A 46 3.27 -2.52 6.75
CA HIS A 46 3.31 -1.60 7.88
C HIS A 46 4.10 -0.34 7.54
N GLY A 47 3.38 0.76 7.32
CA GLY A 47 3.98 2.01 6.85
C GLY A 47 4.68 1.81 5.52
N THR A 48 6.01 1.94 5.53
CA THR A 48 6.88 1.69 4.37
C THR A 48 7.33 0.25 4.23
N ASP A 49 7.12 -0.59 5.25
CA ASP A 49 7.75 -1.88 5.36
C ASP A 49 6.76 -2.98 4.94
N VAL A 50 7.27 -4.03 4.31
CA VAL A 50 6.48 -5.18 3.88
C VAL A 50 7.16 -6.46 4.32
N ILE A 51 6.40 -7.38 4.89
CA ILE A 51 6.86 -8.73 5.20
C ILE A 51 6.08 -9.69 4.33
N VAL A 52 6.78 -10.58 3.65
CA VAL A 52 6.22 -11.57 2.73
C VAL A 52 6.59 -12.95 3.22
N VAL A 53 5.61 -13.86 3.22
CA VAL A 53 5.80 -15.29 3.46
C VAL A 53 5.52 -16.02 2.16
N THR A 54 6.45 -16.85 1.71
CA THR A 54 6.29 -17.64 0.48
C THR A 54 5.65 -19.00 0.75
N LYS A 55 5.20 -19.68 -0.30
CA LYS A 55 4.69 -21.07 -0.26
C LYS A 55 5.77 -22.08 0.14
N ALA A 56 7.04 -21.73 -0.01
CA ALA A 56 8.19 -22.51 0.47
C ALA A 56 8.53 -22.21 1.94
N ASP A 57 7.67 -21.45 2.63
CA ASP A 57 7.85 -21.04 4.03
C ASP A 57 9.14 -20.23 4.26
N GLU A 58 9.47 -19.39 3.28
CA GLU A 58 10.53 -18.40 3.41
C GLU A 58 9.92 -17.05 3.75
N VAL A 59 10.54 -16.33 4.69
CA VAL A 59 10.07 -15.02 5.15
C VAL A 59 11.04 -13.96 4.68
N PHE A 60 10.51 -12.91 4.06
CA PHE A 60 11.26 -11.81 3.49
C PHE A 60 10.76 -10.48 4.04
N HIS A 61 11.67 -9.57 4.36
CA HIS A 61 11.37 -8.22 4.81
C HIS A 61 11.90 -7.20 3.80
N GLY A 62 11.01 -6.34 3.30
CA GLY A 62 11.31 -5.24 2.41
C GLY A 62 11.06 -3.92 3.12
N LYS A 63 11.99 -2.98 3.00
CA LYS A 63 11.89 -1.66 3.63
C LYS A 63 11.68 -0.57 2.57
N GLY A 64 10.59 0.17 2.67
CA GLY A 64 10.26 1.26 1.75
C GLY A 64 10.01 0.83 0.30
N ILE A 65 10.28 1.77 -0.60
CA ILE A 65 10.14 1.60 -2.07
C ILE A 65 11.15 0.57 -2.62
N ASN A 66 12.11 0.13 -1.79
CA ASN A 66 13.18 -0.79 -2.13
C ASN A 66 12.78 -2.28 -2.04
N VAL A 67 11.52 -2.58 -2.35
CA VAL A 67 10.95 -3.94 -2.32
C VAL A 67 11.68 -4.92 -3.24
N GLN A 68 12.47 -4.43 -4.21
CA GLN A 68 13.31 -5.24 -5.09
C GLN A 68 14.48 -5.94 -4.36
N LYS A 69 14.88 -5.44 -3.18
CA LYS A 69 15.89 -6.07 -2.32
C LYS A 69 15.27 -6.43 -0.99
N MET A 70 14.41 -7.44 -0.98
CA MET A 70 13.95 -8.00 0.28
C MET A 70 15.07 -8.75 0.98
N THR A 71 15.21 -8.53 2.27
CA THR A 71 16.13 -9.29 3.12
C THR A 71 15.42 -10.53 3.61
N LYS A 72 16.01 -11.71 3.36
CA LYS A 72 15.50 -12.96 3.92
C LYS A 72 15.65 -12.95 5.44
N MET A 73 14.58 -13.28 6.15
CA MET A 73 14.56 -13.42 7.60
C MET A 73 14.80 -14.88 7.94
N ASP A 74 16.08 -15.31 7.91
CA ASP A 74 16.45 -16.73 8.11
C ASP A 74 15.91 -17.33 9.41
N ILE A 75 15.77 -16.52 10.45
CA ILE A 75 15.23 -16.95 11.76
C ILE A 75 13.75 -17.41 11.68
N LEU A 76 12.99 -16.91 10.71
CA LEU A 76 11.57 -17.23 10.52
C LEU A 76 11.31 -18.22 9.38
N CYS A 77 12.32 -18.50 8.55
CA CYS A 77 12.17 -19.46 7.45
C CYS A 77 12.06 -20.89 7.97
N GLN A 78 11.25 -21.72 7.31
CA GLN A 78 11.05 -23.14 7.63
C GLN A 78 10.47 -23.38 9.05
N LYS A 79 9.76 -22.39 9.59
CA LYS A 79 9.07 -22.47 10.90
C LYS A 79 7.56 -22.69 10.78
N GLY A 80 7.06 -22.77 9.55
CA GLY A 80 5.68 -22.85 9.12
C GLY A 80 4.87 -21.66 9.62
N VAL A 81 5.23 -20.48 9.12
CA VAL A 81 4.64 -19.22 9.58
C VAL A 81 3.20 -19.09 9.09
N LYS A 82 2.23 -19.18 10.01
CA LYS A 82 0.78 -19.06 9.68
C LYS A 82 0.30 -17.61 9.60
N LYS A 83 0.80 -16.74 10.48
CA LYS A 83 0.42 -15.32 10.55
C LYS A 83 1.61 -14.50 11.04
N ILE A 84 1.70 -13.28 10.54
CA ILE A 84 2.67 -12.27 10.94
C ILE A 84 1.90 -11.02 11.37
N SER A 85 2.41 -10.34 12.40
CA SER A 85 1.91 -9.03 12.80
C SER A 85 3.05 -8.10 13.18
N THR A 86 2.83 -6.80 12.97
CA THR A 86 3.81 -5.73 13.13
C THR A 86 3.19 -4.58 13.91
N GLY A 87 3.89 -4.06 14.93
CA GLY A 87 3.46 -2.90 15.71
C GLY A 87 4.21 -1.62 15.34
N ALA A 88 3.87 -0.49 15.95
CA ALA A 88 4.58 0.78 15.74
C ALA A 88 6.03 0.76 16.28
N GLY A 89 6.30 -0.07 17.30
CA GLY A 89 7.65 -0.46 17.71
C GLY A 89 8.22 -1.54 16.78
N GLY A 90 9.55 -1.66 16.68
CA GLY A 90 10.26 -2.56 15.77
C GLY A 90 10.13 -4.06 16.06
N HIS A 91 8.94 -4.53 16.38
CA HIS A 91 8.63 -5.89 16.81
C HIS A 91 7.81 -6.61 15.73
N ILE A 92 8.33 -7.75 15.29
CA ILE A 92 7.67 -8.68 14.37
C ILE A 92 7.33 -9.92 15.19
N CYS A 93 6.06 -10.30 15.23
CA CYS A 93 5.63 -11.54 15.85
C CYS A 93 5.15 -12.51 14.76
N ALA A 94 5.62 -13.76 14.83
CA ALA A 94 5.30 -14.81 13.88
C ALA A 94 4.80 -16.07 14.61
N LEU A 95 3.75 -16.68 14.07
CA LEU A 95 3.18 -17.94 14.57
C LEU A 95 3.80 -19.15 13.90
N THR A 96 4.38 -20.07 14.66
CA THR A 96 5.07 -21.28 14.16
C THR A 96 4.37 -22.56 14.63
N TYR A 97 4.56 -23.70 13.94
CA TYR A 97 3.91 -24.98 14.28
C TYR A 97 4.45 -25.65 15.55
N SER A 98 5.57 -25.18 16.10
CA SER A 98 6.21 -25.77 17.27
C SER A 98 6.00 -24.89 18.50
N GLY A 99 5.02 -25.26 19.34
CA GLY A 99 4.78 -24.65 20.65
C GLY A 99 3.80 -25.45 21.49
N GLU A 100 3.93 -25.43 22.82
CA GLU A 100 3.00 -26.09 23.74
C GLU A 100 1.60 -25.45 23.76
N VAL A 101 1.48 -24.21 23.25
CA VAL A 101 0.23 -23.46 23.13
C VAL A 101 -0.05 -23.17 21.66
N TYR A 102 -1.17 -23.69 21.13
CA TYR A 102 -1.59 -23.45 19.75
C TYR A 102 -2.18 -22.05 19.61
N VAL A 103 -1.41 -21.11 19.04
CA VAL A 103 -1.83 -19.73 18.79
C VAL A 103 -2.33 -19.59 17.34
N VAL A 104 -3.50 -18.96 17.16
CA VAL A 104 -4.21 -18.80 15.88
C VAL A 104 -4.20 -17.37 15.37
N ASP A 105 -4.01 -16.38 16.25
CA ASP A 105 -3.90 -14.97 15.86
C ASP A 105 -2.88 -14.22 16.72
N ILE A 106 -2.23 -13.20 16.14
CA ILE A 106 -1.41 -12.21 16.85
C ILE A 106 -1.71 -10.83 16.27
N VAL A 107 -1.87 -9.84 17.15
CA VAL A 107 -1.93 -8.42 16.79
C VAL A 107 -0.99 -7.59 17.66
N CYS A 108 -0.44 -6.51 17.09
CA CYS A 108 0.49 -5.63 17.77
C CYS A 108 -0.09 -4.21 17.84
N GLY A 109 -0.03 -3.59 19.02
CA GLY A 109 -0.24 -2.16 19.19
C GLY A 109 1.05 -1.37 19.01
N ALA A 110 1.18 -0.21 19.67
CA ALA A 110 2.42 0.56 19.60
C ALA A 110 3.59 -0.21 20.22
N ASN A 111 3.43 -0.60 21.49
CA ASN A 111 4.46 -1.22 22.32
C ASN A 111 3.93 -2.43 23.11
N HIS A 112 2.77 -2.99 22.72
CA HIS A 112 2.17 -4.17 23.33
C HIS A 112 1.72 -5.16 22.25
N THR A 113 1.52 -6.42 22.64
CA THR A 113 1.12 -7.51 21.75
C THR A 113 -0.01 -8.29 22.38
N LEU A 114 -0.96 -8.72 21.55
CA LEU A 114 -1.96 -9.73 21.90
C LEU A 114 -1.75 -10.99 21.06
N ALA A 115 -1.97 -12.14 21.66
CA ALA A 115 -2.00 -13.43 21.00
C ALA A 115 -3.30 -14.17 21.35
N LEU A 116 -3.98 -14.72 20.35
CA LEU A 116 -5.18 -15.53 20.50
C LEU A 116 -4.84 -17.00 20.30
N THR A 117 -5.19 -17.84 21.27
CA THR A 117 -5.05 -19.29 21.17
C THR A 117 -6.23 -19.93 20.45
N GLY A 118 -6.03 -21.12 19.88
CA GLY A 118 -7.12 -21.90 19.28
C GLY A 118 -8.14 -22.42 20.30
N GLY A 119 -7.85 -22.34 21.59
CA GLY A 119 -8.82 -22.55 22.67
C GLY A 119 -9.59 -21.28 23.07
N GLY A 120 -9.44 -20.18 22.31
CA GLY A 120 -10.13 -18.91 22.54
C GLY A 120 -9.58 -18.09 23.71
N HIS A 121 -8.38 -18.37 24.20
CA HIS A 121 -7.73 -17.57 25.25
C HIS A 121 -6.83 -16.49 24.66
N VAL A 122 -6.86 -15.30 25.28
CA VAL A 122 -6.03 -14.15 24.91
C VAL A 122 -4.85 -14.02 25.86
N TYR A 123 -3.66 -13.85 25.29
CA TYR A 123 -2.44 -13.50 26.01
C TYR A 123 -1.99 -12.11 25.60
N SER A 124 -1.47 -11.34 26.55
CA SER A 124 -1.01 -9.98 26.34
C SER A 124 0.30 -9.70 27.06
N TRP A 125 1.16 -8.88 26.46
CA TRP A 125 2.43 -8.45 27.07
C TRP A 125 2.93 -7.15 26.42
N GLY A 126 3.92 -6.53 27.04
CA GLY A 126 4.57 -5.30 26.61
C GLY A 126 4.29 -4.11 27.52
N TYR A 127 4.25 -2.92 26.92
CA TYR A 127 3.96 -1.66 27.60
C TYR A 127 2.52 -1.61 28.11
N ASN A 128 2.32 -1.08 29.32
CA ASN A 128 1.04 -1.17 30.02
C ASN A 128 0.65 0.10 30.80
N GLU A 129 1.27 1.26 30.56
CA GLU A 129 1.00 2.46 31.38
C GLU A 129 -0.46 2.96 31.25
N SER A 130 -1.17 2.57 30.18
CA SER A 130 -2.60 2.84 30.02
C SER A 130 -3.49 1.63 30.33
N GLY A 131 -2.92 0.51 30.78
CA GLY A 131 -3.65 -0.73 31.04
C GLY A 131 -3.85 -1.63 29.82
N GLU A 132 -3.06 -1.45 28.75
CA GLU A 132 -3.14 -2.16 27.47
C GLU A 132 -3.05 -3.69 27.58
N VAL A 133 -2.43 -4.20 28.63
CA VAL A 133 -2.26 -5.64 28.87
C VAL A 133 -3.55 -6.23 29.45
N GLY A 134 -4.38 -5.46 30.16
CA GLY A 134 -5.63 -5.99 30.72
C GLY A 134 -5.44 -6.86 31.96
N ASN A 135 -4.34 -6.68 32.72
CA ASN A 135 -4.02 -7.44 33.93
C ASN A 135 -4.46 -6.76 35.23
N GLY A 136 -5.20 -5.67 35.16
CA GLY A 136 -5.63 -4.87 36.32
C GLY A 136 -4.58 -3.93 36.89
N THR A 137 -3.41 -3.84 36.25
CA THR A 137 -2.32 -2.95 36.67
C THR A 137 -1.91 -2.02 35.52
N VAL A 138 -1.01 -1.08 35.81
CA VAL A 138 -0.36 -0.20 34.81
C VAL A 138 1.15 -0.48 34.67
N ASN A 139 1.62 -1.60 35.21
CA ASN A 139 3.03 -1.99 35.12
C ASN A 139 3.28 -2.78 33.84
N ASN A 140 4.38 -2.49 33.16
CA ASN A 140 4.81 -3.21 31.97
C ASN A 140 4.91 -4.72 32.25
N GLN A 141 4.50 -5.51 31.27
CA GLN A 141 4.40 -6.94 31.37
C GLN A 141 5.42 -7.58 30.42
N SER A 142 6.58 -8.00 30.91
CA SER A 142 7.66 -8.53 30.06
C SER A 142 7.45 -9.98 29.59
N VAL A 143 6.47 -10.68 30.14
CA VAL A 143 6.12 -12.07 29.81
C VAL A 143 4.64 -12.20 29.47
N PRO A 144 4.24 -13.06 28.51
CA PRO A 144 2.84 -13.27 28.16
C PRO A 144 1.94 -13.52 29.38
N TYR A 145 0.99 -12.62 29.61
CA TYR A 145 -0.03 -12.74 30.63
C TYR A 145 -1.33 -13.25 30.00
N ARG A 146 -1.91 -14.32 30.54
CA ARG A 146 -3.24 -14.76 30.12
C ARG A 146 -4.27 -13.76 30.66
N VAL A 147 -4.90 -13.01 29.77
CA VAL A 147 -5.93 -12.03 30.12
C VAL A 147 -7.06 -12.74 30.85
N SER A 148 -7.34 -12.31 32.07
CA SER A 148 -8.27 -12.97 32.98
C SER A 148 -9.48 -12.07 33.31
N GLY A 149 -10.32 -12.48 34.27
CA GLY A 149 -11.55 -11.76 34.62
C GLY A 149 -12.71 -12.09 33.67
N VAL A 150 -13.38 -11.07 33.14
CA VAL A 150 -14.59 -11.25 32.31
C VAL A 150 -14.34 -12.03 31.00
N LEU A 151 -13.09 -12.03 30.50
CA LEU A 151 -12.69 -12.80 29.32
C LEU A 151 -12.29 -14.25 29.63
N ALA A 152 -12.03 -14.61 30.90
CA ALA A 152 -11.51 -15.93 31.26
C ALA A 152 -12.47 -17.08 30.90
N ASN A 153 -13.78 -16.80 30.94
CA ASN A 153 -14.86 -17.75 30.66
C ASN A 153 -15.46 -17.57 29.26
N GLN A 154 -14.82 -16.77 28.40
CA GLN A 154 -15.30 -16.50 27.05
C GLN A 154 -14.43 -17.22 26.03
N HIS A 155 -15.05 -17.64 24.93
CA HIS A 155 -14.34 -18.14 23.77
C HIS A 155 -14.10 -16.99 22.79
N VAL A 156 -12.88 -16.46 22.77
CA VAL A 156 -12.49 -15.35 21.89
C VAL A 156 -12.20 -15.85 20.48
N THR A 157 -12.74 -15.17 19.47
CA THR A 157 -12.59 -15.52 18.05
C THR A 157 -11.85 -14.47 17.24
N GLY A 158 -11.67 -13.26 17.78
CA GLY A 158 -10.91 -12.20 17.14
C GLY A 158 -10.31 -11.21 18.12
N ILE A 159 -9.17 -10.63 17.75
CA ILE A 159 -8.44 -9.64 18.54
C ILE A 159 -8.00 -8.47 17.65
N ALA A 160 -7.94 -7.27 18.21
CA ALA A 160 -7.39 -6.09 17.57
C ALA A 160 -6.67 -5.20 18.61
N CYS A 161 -5.63 -4.49 18.20
CA CYS A 161 -4.93 -3.53 19.05
C CYS A 161 -5.06 -2.14 18.46
N GLY A 162 -5.25 -1.09 19.23
CA GLY A 162 -4.91 0.26 18.80
C GLY A 162 -3.50 0.65 19.27
N ASN A 163 -3.18 1.95 19.26
CA ASN A 163 -1.86 2.41 19.71
C ASN A 163 -1.61 2.04 21.18
N ASN A 164 -2.57 2.35 22.06
CA ASN A 164 -2.49 2.13 23.51
C ASN A 164 -3.77 1.47 24.05
N PHE A 165 -4.43 0.62 23.28
CA PHE A 165 -5.62 -0.09 23.75
C PHE A 165 -5.79 -1.40 23.00
N SER A 166 -6.63 -2.26 23.53
CA SER A 166 -6.81 -3.64 23.08
C SER A 166 -8.29 -3.98 23.02
N VAL A 167 -8.64 -4.86 22.09
CA VAL A 167 -10.00 -5.26 21.79
C VAL A 167 -10.07 -6.76 21.51
N ALA A 168 -11.14 -7.39 21.98
CA ALA A 168 -11.45 -8.79 21.72
C ALA A 168 -12.92 -8.96 21.36
N ILE A 169 -13.20 -9.87 20.42
CA ILE A 169 -14.55 -10.34 20.09
C ILE A 169 -14.69 -11.81 20.43
N THR A 170 -15.84 -12.17 20.98
CA THR A 170 -16.16 -13.55 21.34
C THR A 170 -16.96 -14.24 20.24
N GLU A 171 -17.05 -15.56 20.30
CA GLU A 171 -17.88 -16.36 19.40
C GLU A 171 -19.36 -15.98 19.42
N THR A 172 -19.85 -15.46 20.54
CA THR A 172 -21.23 -14.95 20.68
C THR A 172 -21.41 -13.54 20.14
N GLY A 173 -20.37 -12.94 19.55
CA GLY A 173 -20.40 -11.58 19.00
C GLY A 173 -20.29 -10.47 20.05
N GLN A 174 -19.95 -10.79 21.30
CA GLN A 174 -19.73 -9.78 22.34
C GLN A 174 -18.35 -9.12 22.18
N LEU A 175 -18.31 -7.79 22.37
CA LEU A 175 -17.12 -6.96 22.23
C LEU A 175 -16.57 -6.54 23.59
N PHE A 176 -15.26 -6.71 23.79
CA PHE A 176 -14.53 -6.33 24.99
C PHE A 176 -13.40 -5.37 24.63
N ASN A 177 -13.21 -4.32 25.42
CA ASN A 177 -12.17 -3.31 25.21
C ASN A 177 -11.41 -3.03 26.51
N TRP A 178 -10.13 -2.69 26.44
CA TRP A 178 -9.33 -2.23 27.57
C TRP A 178 -8.14 -1.37 27.12
N GLY A 179 -7.53 -0.64 28.07
CA GLY A 179 -6.41 0.26 27.84
C GLY A 179 -6.81 1.75 27.88
N ASN A 180 -6.15 2.55 27.04
CA ASN A 180 -6.34 4.00 26.97
C ASN A 180 -7.75 4.39 26.49
N ASN A 181 -8.37 5.37 27.15
CA ASN A 181 -9.67 5.93 26.75
C ASN A 181 -9.68 7.47 26.60
N SER A 182 -8.51 8.12 26.51
CA SER A 182 -8.40 9.58 26.48
C SER A 182 -9.11 10.27 25.30
N THR A 183 -9.44 9.53 24.25
CA THR A 183 -10.15 10.01 23.05
C THR A 183 -11.48 9.29 22.81
N GLY A 184 -11.95 8.48 23.76
CA GLY A 184 -13.20 7.72 23.65
C GLY A 184 -13.08 6.45 22.82
N GLN A 185 -11.85 5.98 22.55
CA GLN A 185 -11.57 4.83 21.69
C GLN A 185 -12.11 3.49 22.22
N LEU A 186 -12.53 3.45 23.50
CA LEU A 186 -13.19 2.28 24.09
C LEU A 186 -14.73 2.34 24.00
N GLY A 187 -15.32 3.45 23.55
CA GLY A 187 -16.77 3.58 23.34
C GLY A 187 -17.62 3.58 24.62
N LEU A 188 -17.03 3.96 25.77
CA LEU A 188 -17.65 3.84 27.10
C LEU A 188 -18.45 5.07 27.57
N ALA A 189 -18.86 5.95 26.65
CA ALA A 189 -19.55 7.21 26.95
C ALA A 189 -18.78 8.15 27.91
N ASN A 190 -17.45 8.00 28.02
CA ASN A 190 -16.58 8.83 28.87
C ASN A 190 -15.17 8.97 28.26
N LEU A 191 -14.39 9.91 28.80
CA LEU A 191 -13.01 10.23 28.35
C LEU A 191 -11.94 10.11 29.45
N GLN A 192 -12.34 9.86 30.70
CA GLN A 192 -11.48 10.09 31.88
C GLN A 192 -10.86 8.81 32.43
N ALA A 193 -11.43 7.63 32.13
CA ALA A 193 -11.02 6.38 32.75
C ALA A 193 -10.42 5.40 31.74
N ASN A 194 -9.09 5.28 31.77
CA ASN A 194 -8.41 4.11 31.22
C ASN A 194 -8.94 2.84 31.89
N GLN A 195 -8.97 1.74 31.17
CA GLN A 195 -9.50 0.46 31.65
C GLN A 195 -8.35 -0.54 31.77
N PRO A 196 -7.80 -0.79 32.97
CA PRO A 196 -6.73 -1.76 33.14
C PRO A 196 -7.21 -3.21 33.10
N LEU A 197 -8.52 -3.44 33.02
CA LEU A 197 -9.15 -4.75 32.82
C LEU A 197 -10.08 -4.70 31.60
N PRO A 198 -10.28 -5.84 30.90
CA PRO A 198 -11.31 -5.97 29.89
C PRO A 198 -12.68 -5.57 30.41
N ILE A 199 -13.37 -4.71 29.68
CA ILE A 199 -14.77 -4.35 29.93
C ILE A 199 -15.63 -4.73 28.72
N GLN A 200 -16.75 -5.41 28.97
CA GLN A 200 -17.74 -5.71 27.95
C GLN A 200 -18.47 -4.43 27.54
N MET A 201 -18.61 -4.20 26.23
CA MET A 201 -19.38 -3.07 25.73
C MET A 201 -20.86 -3.45 25.63
N SER A 202 -21.66 -2.94 26.58
CA SER A 202 -23.11 -3.23 26.64
C SER A 202 -23.89 -2.72 25.43
N PHE A 203 -23.39 -1.71 24.71
CA PHE A 203 -24.03 -1.15 23.52
C PHE A 203 -24.30 -2.21 22.44
N PHE A 204 -23.43 -3.21 22.32
CA PHE A 204 -23.53 -4.27 21.31
C PHE A 204 -24.20 -5.56 21.83
N ASN A 205 -24.80 -5.56 23.02
CA ASN A 205 -25.38 -6.78 23.60
C ASN A 205 -26.56 -7.36 22.78
N ASP A 206 -27.30 -6.50 22.09
CA ASP A 206 -28.43 -6.87 21.24
C ASP A 206 -28.03 -7.03 19.76
N MET A 207 -26.73 -7.09 19.46
CA MET A 207 -26.16 -7.20 18.12
C MET A 207 -25.09 -8.28 18.08
N THR A 208 -24.76 -8.78 16.90
CA THR A 208 -23.66 -9.73 16.72
C THR A 208 -22.52 -9.04 15.98
N VAL A 209 -21.42 -8.78 16.69
CA VAL A 209 -20.21 -8.23 16.08
C VAL A 209 -19.50 -9.33 15.30
N SER A 210 -19.26 -9.09 14.01
CA SER A 210 -18.57 -10.02 13.11
C SER A 210 -17.08 -9.69 12.93
N LYS A 211 -16.72 -8.40 12.96
CA LYS A 211 -15.34 -7.93 12.82
C LYS A 211 -15.10 -6.64 13.58
N VAL A 212 -13.88 -6.47 14.08
CA VAL A 212 -13.41 -5.22 14.67
C VAL A 212 -12.01 -4.89 14.17
N VAL A 213 -11.76 -3.61 13.89
CA VAL A 213 -10.43 -3.10 13.58
C VAL A 213 -10.18 -1.79 14.32
N CYS A 214 -8.94 -1.53 14.67
CA CYS A 214 -8.55 -0.34 15.42
C CYS A 214 -7.61 0.53 14.58
N GLY A 215 -7.68 1.85 14.71
CA GLY A 215 -6.65 2.74 14.19
C GLY A 215 -5.66 3.12 15.28
N PHE A 216 -5.05 4.30 15.15
CA PHE A 216 -4.22 4.88 16.20
C PHE A 216 -5.01 5.09 17.51
N GLY A 217 -6.17 5.73 17.41
CA GLY A 217 -7.01 6.11 18.56
C GLY A 217 -8.51 6.03 18.26
N HIS A 218 -8.91 5.18 17.33
CA HIS A 218 -10.30 4.98 16.94
C HIS A 218 -10.58 3.50 16.68
N THR A 219 -11.86 3.12 16.69
CA THR A 219 -12.31 1.74 16.54
C THR A 219 -13.46 1.69 15.54
N LEU A 220 -13.40 0.72 14.63
CA LEU A 220 -14.45 0.39 13.68
C LEU A 220 -15.00 -1.00 14.02
N VAL A 221 -16.32 -1.10 14.15
CA VAL A 221 -17.02 -2.34 14.48
C VAL A 221 -18.01 -2.65 13.36
N LEU A 222 -17.85 -3.83 12.76
CA LEU A 222 -18.75 -4.37 11.76
C LEU A 222 -19.59 -5.47 12.40
N THR A 223 -20.89 -5.37 12.22
CA THR A 223 -21.88 -6.37 12.64
C THR A 223 -22.13 -7.38 11.52
N ASP A 224 -22.71 -8.53 11.83
CA ASP A 224 -23.01 -9.61 10.87
C ASP A 224 -24.08 -9.22 9.84
N ASP A 225 -25.04 -8.38 10.23
CA ASP A 225 -26.03 -7.77 9.33
C ASP A 225 -25.43 -6.65 8.44
N GLY A 226 -24.16 -6.32 8.64
CA GLY A 226 -23.38 -5.40 7.81
C GLY A 226 -23.57 -3.92 8.17
N GLN A 227 -23.96 -3.61 9.40
CA GLN A 227 -23.92 -2.25 9.95
C GLN A 227 -22.53 -1.92 10.47
N LEU A 228 -22.08 -0.69 10.18
CA LEU A 228 -20.78 -0.18 10.61
C LEU A 228 -20.94 0.87 11.70
N TYR A 229 -20.21 0.68 12.79
CA TYR A 229 -20.12 1.60 13.90
C TYR A 229 -18.69 2.11 14.07
N THR A 230 -18.55 3.40 14.39
CA THR A 230 -17.25 4.06 14.57
C THR A 230 -17.23 4.86 15.87
N PHE A 231 -16.11 4.82 16.59
CA PHE A 231 -15.91 5.63 17.81
C PHE A 231 -14.43 5.88 18.11
N GLY A 232 -14.15 6.85 18.96
CA GLY A 232 -12.83 7.32 19.34
C GLY A 232 -12.45 8.65 18.70
N ARG A 233 -11.15 8.83 18.48
CA ARG A 233 -10.54 10.02 17.88
C ARG A 233 -11.06 10.26 16.47
N ASN A 234 -11.33 11.53 16.17
CA ASN A 234 -11.81 11.97 14.86
C ASN A 234 -11.18 13.29 14.37
N SER A 235 -10.02 13.68 14.91
CA SER A 235 -9.40 14.97 14.59
C SER A 235 -9.07 15.16 13.10
N ASN A 236 -8.93 14.06 12.36
CA ASN A 236 -8.62 14.03 10.92
C ASN A 236 -9.78 13.46 10.08
N GLY A 237 -10.96 13.24 10.67
CA GLY A 237 -12.10 12.62 9.98
C GLY A 237 -12.05 11.08 9.96
N GLU A 238 -11.26 10.47 10.85
CA GLU A 238 -11.03 9.02 10.92
C GLU A 238 -12.31 8.18 11.07
N LEU A 239 -13.40 8.77 11.59
CA LEU A 239 -14.66 8.08 11.84
C LEU A 239 -15.63 8.11 10.66
N GLY A 240 -15.34 8.91 9.62
CA GLY A 240 -16.20 9.03 8.43
C GLY A 240 -17.55 9.71 8.67
N THR A 241 -17.72 10.43 9.78
CA THR A 241 -19.00 11.05 10.21
C THR A 241 -19.33 12.36 9.49
N GLY A 242 -18.49 12.80 8.54
CA GLY A 242 -18.63 14.10 7.86
C GLY A 242 -18.22 15.31 8.70
N ASN A 243 -17.56 15.08 9.85
CA ASN A 243 -16.98 16.12 10.72
C ASN A 243 -15.72 15.60 11.42
N ASN A 244 -15.08 16.46 12.24
CA ASN A 244 -13.85 16.15 12.96
C ASN A 244 -14.04 16.00 14.49
N THR A 245 -15.27 15.74 14.92
CA THR A 245 -15.60 15.60 16.34
C THR A 245 -15.47 14.15 16.77
N LEU A 246 -14.70 13.90 17.84
CA LEU A 246 -14.55 12.57 18.43
C LEU A 246 -15.90 11.99 18.87
N GLN A 247 -15.99 10.66 18.96
CA GLN A 247 -17.19 9.97 19.42
C GLN A 247 -16.85 9.08 20.60
N THR A 248 -17.46 9.32 21.76
CA THR A 248 -17.24 8.50 22.98
C THR A 248 -18.20 7.33 23.08
N ILE A 249 -19.18 7.27 22.19
CA ILE A 249 -20.21 6.24 22.08
C ILE A 249 -20.18 5.75 20.63
N PRO A 250 -20.40 4.46 20.35
CA PRO A 250 -20.50 3.97 18.98
C PRO A 250 -21.48 4.77 18.12
N TYR A 251 -20.97 5.39 17.07
CA TYR A 251 -21.76 6.11 16.08
C TYR A 251 -22.04 5.20 14.88
N LYS A 252 -23.32 5.01 14.54
CA LYS A 252 -23.72 4.23 13.36
C LYS A 252 -23.57 5.08 12.09
N LEU A 253 -22.76 4.61 11.13
CA LEU A 253 -22.61 5.28 9.83
C LEU A 253 -23.90 5.15 8.98
N ASP A 254 -24.16 6.16 8.14
CA ASP A 254 -25.43 6.33 7.42
C ASP A 254 -25.78 5.11 6.55
N ALA A 255 -27.01 4.61 6.70
CA ALA A 255 -27.57 3.50 5.92
C ALA A 255 -27.59 3.78 4.40
N LYS A 256 -27.53 5.05 3.98
CA LYS A 256 -27.41 5.42 2.56
C LYS A 256 -26.11 4.92 1.90
N LEU A 257 -25.08 4.61 2.69
CA LEU A 257 -23.84 4.01 2.19
C LEU A 257 -24.01 2.52 1.84
N GLY A 258 -25.13 1.91 2.21
CA GLY A 258 -25.44 0.51 1.95
C GLY A 258 -24.85 -0.45 3.00
N ARG A 259 -24.88 -1.74 2.69
CA ARG A 259 -24.36 -2.80 3.56
C ARG A 259 -22.83 -2.87 3.45
N PHE A 260 -22.15 -2.79 4.59
CA PHE A 260 -20.71 -2.99 4.68
C PHE A 260 -20.39 -4.48 4.69
N ILE A 261 -19.33 -4.85 3.97
CA ILE A 261 -18.87 -6.25 3.84
C ILE A 261 -17.51 -6.45 4.48
N ASP A 262 -16.71 -5.38 4.61
CA ASP A 262 -15.40 -5.46 5.21
C ASP A 262 -14.92 -4.11 5.76
N ILE A 263 -14.02 -4.17 6.72
CA ILE A 263 -13.37 -3.04 7.39
C ILE A 263 -11.87 -3.30 7.55
N ALA A 264 -11.07 -2.24 7.39
CA ALA A 264 -9.64 -2.27 7.60
C ALA A 264 -9.14 -0.92 8.13
N SER A 265 -8.08 -0.95 8.93
CA SER A 265 -7.45 0.24 9.48
C SER A 265 -5.94 0.04 9.65
N ILE A 266 -5.21 1.15 9.66
CA ILE A 266 -3.76 1.15 9.87
C ILE A 266 -3.46 1.95 11.13
N HIS A 267 -2.84 1.30 12.12
CA HIS A 267 -2.56 1.89 13.43
C HIS A 267 -1.58 3.08 13.37
N SER A 268 -0.69 3.14 12.37
CA SER A 268 0.40 4.13 12.27
C SER A 268 0.07 5.40 11.48
N THR A 269 -1.04 5.45 10.73
CA THR A 269 -1.32 6.57 9.81
C THR A 269 -2.69 7.24 10.00
N TYR A 270 -3.42 6.93 11.07
CA TYR A 270 -4.78 7.46 11.32
C TYR A 270 -5.82 7.06 10.24
N ILE A 271 -5.50 6.11 9.36
CA ILE A 271 -6.35 5.73 8.23
C ILE A 271 -7.25 4.55 8.61
N SER A 272 -8.53 4.67 8.28
CA SER A 272 -9.52 3.60 8.30
C SER A 272 -10.26 3.57 6.97
N THR A 273 -10.71 2.38 6.57
CA THR A 273 -11.46 2.15 5.34
C THR A 273 -12.54 1.12 5.59
N ALA A 274 -13.67 1.28 4.90
CA ALA A 274 -14.76 0.33 4.91
C ALA A 274 -15.28 0.13 3.49
N VAL A 275 -15.60 -1.12 3.14
CA VAL A 275 -16.06 -1.49 1.80
C VAL A 275 -17.52 -1.90 1.88
N THR A 276 -18.30 -1.46 0.91
CA THR A 276 -19.73 -1.75 0.76
C THR A 276 -19.98 -2.64 -0.45
N PHE A 277 -21.14 -3.28 -0.54
CA PHE A 277 -21.48 -4.12 -1.70
C PHE A 277 -21.44 -3.37 -3.06
N VAL A 278 -21.51 -2.04 -3.05
CA VAL A 278 -21.54 -1.17 -4.24
C VAL A 278 -20.16 -0.57 -4.57
N THR A 279 -19.10 -0.95 -3.87
CA THR A 279 -17.71 -0.50 -4.17
C THR A 279 -16.90 -1.61 -4.85
N PRO A 280 -17.03 -1.82 -6.18
CA PRO A 280 -16.20 -2.78 -6.91
C PRO A 280 -14.78 -2.28 -7.19
N TYR A 281 -14.47 -1.04 -6.80
CA TYR A 281 -13.15 -0.44 -6.98
C TYR A 281 -12.55 -0.06 -5.62
N PRO A 282 -11.24 -0.27 -5.41
CA PRO A 282 -10.59 0.25 -4.22
C PRO A 282 -10.86 1.75 -4.15
N ILE A 283 -11.05 2.27 -2.94
CA ILE A 283 -10.79 3.69 -2.68
C ILE A 283 -9.30 3.84 -3.00
N ILE A 284 -9.00 4.20 -4.25
CA ILE A 284 -7.74 4.82 -4.61
C ILE A 284 -7.71 5.98 -3.63
N MET A 285 -6.78 5.95 -2.67
CA MET A 285 -6.41 7.18 -1.98
C MET A 285 -6.05 8.11 -3.11
N SER A 286 -6.98 8.98 -3.50
CA SER A 286 -6.69 10.09 -4.37
C SER A 286 -5.46 10.70 -3.74
N GLU A 287 -4.38 10.76 -4.51
CA GLU A 287 -3.26 11.64 -4.22
C GLU A 287 -3.86 12.89 -3.57
N TYR A 288 -3.51 13.15 -2.31
CA TYR A 288 -4.03 14.28 -1.57
C TYR A 288 -4.05 15.47 -2.54
N PRO A 289 -5.22 16.10 -2.80
CA PRO A 289 -5.23 17.24 -3.68
C PRO A 289 -4.41 18.34 -3.00
N ASP A 290 -3.22 18.55 -3.58
CA ASP A 290 -2.34 19.68 -3.43
C ASP A 290 -1.92 20.05 -1.99
N SER A 291 -0.68 19.68 -1.64
CA SER A 291 0.05 20.49 -0.66
C SER A 291 0.01 21.96 -1.11
N PRO A 292 -0.31 22.94 -0.23
CA PRO A 292 -0.31 24.36 -0.58
C PRO A 292 1.02 24.83 -1.19
N VAL A 293 2.11 24.19 -0.80
CA VAL A 293 3.44 24.41 -1.36
C VAL A 293 3.50 23.91 -2.81
N LEU A 294 3.01 22.70 -3.09
CA LEU A 294 3.00 22.12 -4.43
C LEU A 294 2.14 22.91 -5.42
N GLN A 295 0.99 23.40 -4.97
CA GLN A 295 0.14 24.27 -5.76
C GLN A 295 0.82 25.60 -6.08
N SER A 296 1.58 26.13 -5.12
CA SER A 296 2.35 27.36 -5.29
C SER A 296 3.54 27.16 -6.23
N THR A 297 4.26 26.03 -6.13
CA THR A 297 5.39 25.69 -7.02
C THR A 297 4.91 25.40 -8.44
N SER A 298 3.77 24.74 -8.59
CA SER A 298 3.14 24.52 -9.90
C SER A 298 2.79 25.85 -10.59
N LYS A 299 2.25 26.84 -9.86
CA LYS A 299 1.89 28.15 -10.41
C LYS A 299 3.08 29.00 -10.88
N ILE A 300 4.25 28.85 -10.26
CA ILE A 300 5.45 29.60 -10.63
C ILE A 300 6.25 28.93 -11.76
N PHE A 301 5.93 27.70 -12.13
CA PHE A 301 6.60 27.02 -13.24
C PHE A 301 6.36 27.75 -14.56
N ASN A 302 7.43 27.91 -15.37
CA ASN A 302 7.42 28.65 -16.65
C ASN A 302 6.93 30.12 -16.55
N HIS A 303 6.98 30.71 -15.36
CA HIS A 303 6.54 32.08 -15.15
C HIS A 303 7.65 33.10 -15.50
N LYS A 304 7.39 33.95 -16.50
CA LYS A 304 8.40 34.85 -17.11
C LYS A 304 9.00 35.89 -16.16
N LEU A 305 8.23 36.38 -15.20
CA LEU A 305 8.65 37.51 -14.35
C LEU A 305 9.44 37.10 -13.10
N THR A 306 9.28 35.86 -12.65
CA THR A 306 9.88 35.35 -11.40
C THR A 306 11.09 34.46 -11.66
N SER A 307 11.16 33.87 -12.85
CA SER A 307 12.24 32.97 -13.24
C SER A 307 13.54 33.74 -13.48
N THR A 308 14.66 33.17 -13.03
CA THR A 308 15.99 33.75 -13.16
C THR A 308 16.77 33.21 -14.36
N PHE A 309 16.25 32.16 -15.01
CA PHE A 309 16.91 31.47 -16.11
C PHE A 309 15.90 30.92 -17.11
N LYS A 310 16.33 30.68 -18.36
CA LYS A 310 15.50 29.99 -19.37
C LYS A 310 16.29 28.95 -20.15
N PHE A 311 15.69 27.80 -20.42
CA PHE A 311 16.17 26.86 -21.43
C PHE A 311 15.50 27.16 -22.76
N ILE A 312 16.24 27.12 -23.86
CA ILE A 312 15.70 27.21 -25.21
C ILE A 312 15.77 25.82 -25.83
N VAL A 313 14.60 25.19 -25.99
CA VAL A 313 14.46 23.84 -26.56
C VAL A 313 13.64 23.96 -27.83
N GLU A 314 14.18 23.52 -28.97
CA GLU A 314 13.54 23.67 -30.29
C GLU A 314 13.12 25.12 -30.60
N GLY A 315 13.93 26.10 -30.18
CA GLY A 315 13.64 27.52 -30.34
C GLY A 315 12.55 28.09 -29.42
N LYS A 316 11.99 27.28 -28.52
CA LYS A 316 10.96 27.69 -27.54
C LYS A 316 11.56 27.87 -26.15
N PRO A 317 11.29 28.99 -25.45
CA PRO A 317 11.82 29.22 -24.11
C PRO A 317 10.99 28.51 -23.02
N ILE A 318 11.67 27.91 -22.04
CA ILE A 318 11.11 27.37 -20.79
C ILE A 318 11.76 28.11 -19.63
N HIS A 319 10.97 28.89 -18.89
CA HIS A 319 11.45 29.74 -17.79
C HIS A 319 11.52 28.96 -16.49
N VAL A 320 12.64 29.04 -15.79
CA VAL A 320 12.94 28.21 -14.61
C VAL A 320 13.69 29.02 -13.55
N HIS A 321 13.68 28.50 -12.33
CA HIS A 321 14.40 29.04 -11.19
C HIS A 321 15.54 28.07 -10.86
N ILE A 322 16.78 28.54 -10.96
CA ILE A 322 17.97 27.70 -10.76
C ILE A 322 17.93 26.97 -9.41
N ASP A 323 17.47 27.66 -8.36
CA ASP A 323 17.38 27.11 -7.00
C ASP A 323 16.53 25.83 -6.94
N PHE A 324 15.42 25.77 -7.67
CA PHE A 324 14.56 24.58 -7.72
C PHE A 324 15.26 23.42 -8.42
N LEU A 325 16.00 23.70 -9.51
CA LEU A 325 16.73 22.70 -10.27
C LEU A 325 17.85 22.08 -9.41
N VAL A 326 18.68 22.91 -8.78
CA VAL A 326 19.82 22.48 -7.95
C VAL A 326 19.37 21.76 -6.68
N MET A 327 18.24 22.17 -6.10
CA MET A 327 17.68 21.52 -4.91
C MET A 327 17.21 20.09 -5.21
N ARG A 328 16.66 19.85 -6.39
CA ARG A 328 15.90 18.62 -6.69
C ARG A 328 16.59 17.66 -7.65
N CYS A 329 17.57 18.11 -8.43
CA CYS A 329 18.22 17.31 -9.48
C CYS A 329 19.74 17.41 -9.37
N GLU A 330 20.39 16.25 -9.23
CA GLU A 330 21.84 16.17 -9.03
C GLU A 330 22.62 16.58 -10.29
N HIS A 331 22.08 16.28 -11.47
CA HIS A 331 22.62 16.74 -12.75
C HIS A 331 22.72 18.28 -12.79
N PHE A 332 21.65 18.99 -12.40
CA PHE A 332 21.66 20.45 -12.36
C PHE A 332 22.54 21.00 -11.24
N ARG A 333 22.65 20.30 -10.10
CA ARG A 333 23.60 20.70 -9.04
C ARG A 333 25.05 20.66 -9.52
N ALA A 334 25.42 19.61 -10.25
CA ALA A 334 26.76 19.52 -10.86
C ALA A 334 26.96 20.59 -11.95
N MET A 335 25.91 20.89 -12.71
CA MET A 335 25.93 21.88 -13.77
C MET A 335 26.07 23.33 -13.26
N PHE A 336 25.43 23.65 -12.13
CA PHE A 336 25.40 24.98 -11.51
C PHE A 336 26.27 25.07 -10.22
N ASP A 337 27.34 24.28 -10.14
CA ASP A 337 28.29 24.27 -9.01
C ASP A 337 29.06 25.61 -8.87
N GLU A 338 29.91 25.76 -7.84
CA GLU A 338 30.64 27.00 -7.48
C GLU A 338 31.45 27.64 -8.63
N LYS A 339 31.73 26.88 -9.69
CA LYS A 339 32.42 27.34 -10.90
C LYS A 339 31.50 27.99 -11.94
N TRP A 340 30.19 27.98 -11.72
CA TRP A 340 29.22 28.62 -12.60
C TRP A 340 29.31 30.14 -12.47
N ASP A 341 29.68 30.80 -13.57
CA ASP A 341 29.72 32.26 -13.62
C ASP A 341 28.30 32.82 -13.47
N LYS A 342 28.01 33.41 -12.30
CA LYS A 342 26.72 34.08 -12.03
C LYS A 342 26.48 35.31 -12.93
N GLY A 343 27.49 35.75 -13.69
CA GLY A 343 27.38 36.73 -14.77
C GLY A 343 27.13 36.16 -16.18
N ALA A 344 27.02 34.82 -16.32
CA ALA A 344 26.73 34.17 -17.59
C ALA A 344 25.32 34.51 -18.10
N LYS A 345 25.12 34.36 -19.42
CA LYS A 345 23.81 34.59 -20.06
C LYS A 345 22.73 33.78 -19.33
N PRO A 346 21.55 34.36 -19.04
CA PRO A 346 20.45 33.68 -18.34
C PRO A 346 19.70 32.71 -19.25
N GLU A 347 20.37 32.16 -20.27
CA GLU A 347 19.79 31.31 -21.28
C GLU A 347 20.73 30.18 -21.71
N MET A 348 20.17 29.01 -21.97
CA MET A 348 20.91 27.87 -22.52
C MET A 348 20.09 27.14 -23.57
N GLU A 349 20.71 26.88 -24.72
CA GLU A 349 20.12 26.07 -25.78
C GLU A 349 20.34 24.57 -25.52
N LEU A 350 19.27 23.79 -25.67
CA LEU A 350 19.28 22.34 -25.52
C LEU A 350 18.53 21.70 -26.68
N ASN A 351 19.20 20.79 -27.37
CA ASN A 351 18.69 20.12 -28.58
C ASN A 351 18.68 18.60 -28.47
N GLN A 352 18.88 18.06 -27.27
CA GLN A 352 18.99 16.60 -27.05
C GLN A 352 17.63 15.91 -26.95
N TYR A 353 16.63 16.60 -26.39
CA TYR A 353 15.28 16.09 -26.16
C TYR A 353 14.24 17.06 -26.72
N SER A 354 13.07 16.55 -27.09
CA SER A 354 11.96 17.36 -27.57
C SER A 354 11.48 18.37 -26.52
N TYR A 355 10.88 19.48 -26.97
CA TYR A 355 10.34 20.49 -26.06
C TYR A 355 9.36 19.90 -25.05
N VAL A 356 8.48 18.99 -25.52
CA VAL A 356 7.44 18.36 -24.70
C VAL A 356 8.06 17.54 -23.56
N VAL A 357 9.12 16.79 -23.85
CA VAL A 357 9.80 15.97 -22.86
C VAL A 357 10.59 16.82 -21.87
N TYR A 358 11.32 17.81 -22.37
CA TYR A 358 12.13 18.65 -21.50
C TYR A 358 11.26 19.54 -20.60
N GLU A 359 10.14 20.06 -21.11
CA GLU A 359 9.13 20.76 -20.30
C GLU A 359 8.56 19.84 -19.22
N ALA A 360 8.19 18.61 -19.58
CA ALA A 360 7.62 17.66 -18.62
C ALA A 360 8.63 17.29 -17.53
N PHE A 361 9.90 17.12 -17.88
CA PHE A 361 10.99 16.89 -16.93
C PHE A 361 11.14 18.06 -15.96
N LEU A 362 11.20 19.28 -16.47
CA LEU A 362 11.32 20.46 -15.63
C LEU A 362 10.08 20.65 -14.75
N ARG A 363 8.87 20.41 -15.28
CA ARG A 363 7.64 20.44 -14.48
C ARG A 363 7.63 19.38 -13.39
N TYR A 364 8.16 18.18 -13.66
CA TYR A 364 8.35 17.14 -12.66
C TYR A 364 9.28 17.60 -11.52
N ILE A 365 10.33 18.37 -11.80
CA ILE A 365 11.18 18.92 -10.73
C ILE A 365 10.38 19.82 -9.77
N TYR A 366 9.42 20.59 -10.29
CA TYR A 366 8.58 21.52 -9.52
C TYR A 366 7.42 20.85 -8.77
N THR A 367 6.83 19.81 -9.38
CA THR A 367 5.56 19.22 -8.95
C THR A 367 5.70 17.78 -8.46
N GLY A 368 6.80 17.12 -8.77
CA GLY A 368 6.95 15.68 -8.58
C GLY A 368 6.01 14.84 -9.45
N GLU A 369 5.18 15.44 -10.30
CA GLU A 369 4.18 14.74 -11.11
C GLU A 369 4.65 14.57 -12.55
N VAL A 370 4.18 13.49 -13.18
CA VAL A 370 4.48 13.17 -14.58
C VAL A 370 3.16 13.13 -15.32
N CYS A 371 2.89 14.15 -16.14
CA CYS A 371 1.69 14.23 -16.97
C CYS A 371 2.11 14.31 -18.43
N VAL A 372 2.38 13.15 -19.04
CA VAL A 372 2.69 13.01 -20.47
C VAL A 372 1.94 11.80 -21.01
N GLU A 373 1.74 11.76 -22.32
CA GLU A 373 1.19 10.57 -22.97
C GLU A 373 2.17 9.39 -22.86
N PRO A 374 1.70 8.13 -22.81
CA PRO A 374 2.55 6.94 -22.68
C PRO A 374 3.65 6.85 -23.73
N GLU A 375 3.39 7.30 -24.96
CA GLU A 375 4.35 7.27 -26.06
C GLU A 375 5.49 8.26 -25.81
N THR A 376 5.17 9.47 -25.32
CA THR A 376 6.15 10.49 -24.91
C THR A 376 6.91 10.10 -23.65
N GLY A 377 6.30 9.28 -22.79
CA GLY A 377 6.89 8.77 -21.56
C GLY A 377 8.20 8.00 -21.76
N ILE A 378 8.46 7.46 -22.95
CA ILE A 378 9.67 6.67 -23.25
C ILE A 378 10.88 7.57 -23.52
N GLU A 379 10.69 8.68 -24.23
CA GLU A 379 11.74 9.70 -24.39
C GLU A 379 12.02 10.38 -23.02
N LEU A 380 10.99 10.60 -22.20
CA LEU A 380 11.19 11.06 -20.81
C LEU A 380 11.92 10.03 -19.93
N LEU A 381 11.69 8.74 -20.16
CA LEU A 381 12.40 7.66 -19.48
C LEU A 381 13.91 7.65 -19.83
N ASP A 382 14.25 7.89 -21.10
CA ASP A 382 15.64 8.02 -21.56
C ASP A 382 16.33 9.26 -20.96
N LEU A 383 15.61 10.38 -20.86
CA LEU A 383 16.08 11.57 -20.16
C LEU A 383 16.34 11.25 -18.67
N ALA A 384 15.39 10.61 -18.01
CA ALA A 384 15.51 10.23 -16.60
C ALA A 384 16.73 9.33 -16.35
N GLU A 385 17.01 8.38 -17.25
CA GLU A 385 18.20 7.54 -17.19
C GLU A 385 19.48 8.38 -17.36
N SER A 386 19.50 9.24 -18.38
CA SER A 386 20.65 10.09 -18.70
C SER A 386 21.00 11.05 -17.57
N TYR A 387 20.00 11.50 -16.82
CA TYR A 387 20.16 12.45 -15.71
C TYR A 387 20.20 11.75 -14.34
N CYS A 388 20.20 10.40 -14.32
CA CYS A 388 20.22 9.56 -13.12
C CYS A 388 19.04 9.79 -12.15
N GLU A 389 17.88 10.22 -12.66
CA GLU A 389 16.67 10.50 -11.89
C GLU A 389 15.83 9.23 -11.68
N THR A 390 16.16 8.47 -10.63
CA THR A 390 15.58 7.15 -10.35
C THR A 390 14.07 7.19 -10.08
N ASP A 391 13.59 8.20 -9.36
CA ASP A 391 12.15 8.33 -9.05
C ASP A 391 11.32 8.63 -10.31
N LEU A 392 11.85 9.48 -11.19
CA LEU A 392 11.23 9.81 -12.46
C LEU A 392 11.16 8.57 -13.37
N LYS A 393 12.27 7.82 -13.45
CA LYS A 393 12.34 6.54 -14.18
C LYS A 393 11.22 5.60 -13.75
N ILE A 394 11.02 5.41 -12.44
CA ILE A 394 9.95 4.55 -11.90
C ILE A 394 8.57 5.07 -12.32
N LYS A 395 8.34 6.39 -12.23
CA LYS A 395 7.05 6.99 -12.62
C LYS A 395 6.77 6.83 -14.11
N CYS A 396 7.77 7.04 -14.98
CA CYS A 396 7.65 6.84 -16.43
C CYS A 396 7.30 5.40 -16.77
N VAL A 397 8.03 4.42 -16.22
CA VAL A 397 7.74 2.99 -16.46
C VAL A 397 6.31 2.64 -16.02
N ARG A 398 5.86 3.14 -14.87
CA ARG A 398 4.48 2.91 -14.39
C ARG A 398 3.43 3.54 -15.30
N LEU A 399 3.67 4.77 -15.76
CA LEU A 399 2.77 5.48 -16.68
C LEU A 399 2.64 4.71 -17.99
N ILE A 400 3.77 4.29 -18.57
CA ILE A 400 3.78 3.53 -19.82
C ILE A 400 3.06 2.19 -19.64
N ARG A 401 3.39 1.39 -18.61
CA ARG A 401 2.78 0.07 -18.38
C ARG A 401 1.25 0.13 -18.24
N LYS A 402 0.73 1.18 -17.59
CA LYS A 402 -0.72 1.36 -17.42
C LYS A 402 -1.41 1.91 -18.67
N GLY A 403 -0.68 2.57 -19.55
CA GLY A 403 -1.20 3.22 -20.75
C GLY A 403 -1.10 2.41 -22.04
N ILE A 404 -0.66 1.14 -21.98
CA ILE A 404 -0.60 0.28 -23.17
C ILE A 404 -2.02 -0.06 -23.63
N THR A 405 -2.32 0.26 -24.88
CA THR A 405 -3.58 -0.02 -25.56
C THR A 405 -3.32 -0.69 -26.91
N ILE A 406 -4.37 -1.22 -27.54
CA ILE A 406 -4.27 -1.77 -28.90
C ILE A 406 -3.79 -0.71 -29.90
N GLU A 407 -4.21 0.55 -29.72
CA GLU A 407 -3.92 1.64 -30.65
C GLU A 407 -2.46 2.11 -30.58
N ASN A 408 -1.83 2.09 -29.41
CA ASN A 408 -0.49 2.64 -29.22
C ASN A 408 0.63 1.62 -29.00
N VAL A 409 0.33 0.34 -28.76
CA VAL A 409 1.35 -0.69 -28.43
C VAL A 409 2.47 -0.77 -29.47
N SER A 410 2.15 -0.58 -30.76
CA SER A 410 3.13 -0.59 -31.85
C SER A 410 4.16 0.55 -31.72
N LEU A 411 3.71 1.76 -31.38
CA LEU A 411 4.59 2.92 -31.16
C LEU A 411 5.44 2.73 -29.92
N ILE A 412 4.84 2.25 -28.83
CA ILE A 412 5.53 1.98 -27.56
C ILE A 412 6.59 0.89 -27.77
N TYR A 413 6.27 -0.18 -28.53
CA TYR A 413 7.22 -1.23 -28.89
C TYR A 413 8.41 -0.69 -29.70
N ALA A 414 8.14 0.13 -30.73
CA ALA A 414 9.20 0.73 -31.54
C ALA A 414 10.11 1.65 -30.72
N ALA A 415 9.53 2.46 -29.85
CA ALA A 415 10.26 3.34 -28.97
C ALA A 415 11.07 2.56 -27.91
N ALA A 416 10.53 1.48 -27.33
CA ALA A 416 11.27 0.60 -26.41
C ALA A 416 12.54 0.01 -27.06
N ILE A 417 12.48 -0.35 -28.34
CA ILE A 417 13.65 -0.80 -29.11
C ILE A 417 14.64 0.36 -29.32
N ARG A 418 14.15 1.53 -29.75
CA ARG A 418 14.98 2.71 -30.02
C ARG A 418 15.77 3.14 -28.79
N TYR A 419 15.12 3.17 -27.63
CA TYR A 419 15.69 3.57 -26.34
C TYR A 419 16.28 2.39 -25.55
N LYS A 420 16.34 1.19 -26.14
CA LYS A 420 16.97 -0.02 -25.56
C LYS A 420 16.45 -0.40 -24.18
N VAL A 421 15.12 -0.43 -24.01
CA VAL A 421 14.45 -0.82 -22.76
C VAL A 421 13.86 -2.24 -22.91
N PRO A 422 14.63 -3.31 -22.60
CA PRO A 422 14.26 -4.69 -22.93
C PRO A 422 13.02 -5.20 -22.19
N GLU A 423 12.81 -4.75 -20.95
CA GLU A 423 11.63 -5.12 -20.15
C GLU A 423 10.33 -4.62 -20.79
N LEU A 424 10.35 -3.38 -21.27
CA LEU A 424 9.20 -2.77 -21.94
C LEU A 424 8.99 -3.36 -23.33
N GLU A 425 10.08 -3.69 -24.05
CA GLU A 425 10.01 -4.40 -25.33
C GLU A 425 9.28 -5.73 -25.19
N ASP A 426 9.66 -6.56 -24.22
CA ASP A 426 9.03 -7.88 -24.00
C ASP A 426 7.56 -7.74 -23.57
N LEU A 427 7.24 -6.76 -22.71
CA LEU A 427 5.87 -6.48 -22.30
C LEU A 427 4.98 -6.09 -23.49
N CYS A 428 5.44 -5.14 -24.30
CA CYS A 428 4.69 -4.69 -25.49
C CYS A 428 4.54 -5.82 -26.49
N PHE A 429 5.57 -6.63 -26.68
CA PHE A 429 5.52 -7.80 -27.55
C PHE A 429 4.48 -8.83 -27.07
N LYS A 430 4.45 -9.15 -25.77
CA LYS A 430 3.44 -10.05 -25.18
C LYS A 430 2.02 -9.52 -25.36
N PHE A 431 1.80 -8.24 -25.08
CA PHE A 431 0.49 -7.61 -25.27
C PHE A 431 0.05 -7.63 -26.74
N ALA A 432 0.95 -7.23 -27.65
CA ALA A 432 0.68 -7.22 -29.08
C ALA A 432 0.36 -8.62 -29.61
N LEU A 433 1.02 -9.67 -29.11
CA LEU A 433 0.69 -11.05 -29.47
C LEU A 433 -0.70 -11.50 -28.98
N ALA A 434 -1.08 -11.13 -27.76
CA ALA A 434 -2.39 -11.48 -27.21
C ALA A 434 -3.55 -10.85 -28.01
N HIS A 435 -3.29 -9.70 -28.65
CA HIS A 435 -4.28 -8.94 -29.43
C HIS A 435 -3.89 -8.81 -30.92
N ILE A 436 -3.13 -9.76 -31.46
CA ILE A 436 -2.45 -9.60 -32.76
C ILE A 436 -3.39 -9.25 -33.91
N THR A 437 -4.59 -9.84 -33.96
CA THR A 437 -5.58 -9.56 -35.02
C THR A 437 -6.03 -8.10 -35.04
N ALA A 438 -6.16 -7.47 -33.88
CA ALA A 438 -6.55 -6.07 -33.76
C ALA A 438 -5.34 -5.14 -33.96
N VAL A 439 -4.18 -5.50 -33.40
CA VAL A 439 -2.96 -4.69 -33.46
C VAL A 439 -2.43 -4.56 -34.90
N ILE A 440 -2.45 -5.62 -35.70
CA ILE A 440 -2.00 -5.55 -37.10
C ILE A 440 -2.91 -4.71 -38.01
N GLN A 441 -4.11 -4.36 -37.54
CA GLN A 441 -5.05 -3.52 -38.27
C GLN A 441 -4.94 -2.05 -37.87
N THR A 442 -4.08 -1.71 -36.91
CA THR A 442 -3.94 -0.32 -36.47
C THR A 442 -3.03 0.47 -37.42
N PRO A 443 -3.33 1.77 -37.65
CA PRO A 443 -2.46 2.63 -38.45
C PRO A 443 -1.04 2.74 -37.90
N THR A 444 -0.89 2.59 -36.58
CA THR A 444 0.39 2.65 -35.88
C THR A 444 1.28 1.43 -36.13
N PHE A 445 0.69 0.27 -36.40
CA PHE A 445 1.43 -0.92 -36.81
C PHE A 445 1.88 -0.83 -38.27
N ASP A 446 1.03 -0.29 -39.14
CA ASP A 446 1.34 -0.05 -40.55
C ASP A 446 2.46 0.98 -40.73
N SER A 447 2.55 1.97 -39.83
CA SER A 447 3.60 3.00 -39.86
C SER A 447 4.95 2.54 -39.28
N LEU A 448 5.09 1.28 -38.84
CA LEU A 448 6.34 0.79 -38.24
C LEU A 448 7.50 0.77 -39.25
N GLU A 449 8.70 1.07 -38.75
CA GLU A 449 9.90 0.96 -39.56
C GLU A 449 10.09 -0.50 -40.05
N PRO A 450 10.46 -0.74 -41.34
CA PRO A 450 10.53 -2.08 -41.90
C PRO A 450 11.42 -3.07 -41.12
N ARG A 451 12.44 -2.56 -40.42
CA ARG A 451 13.32 -3.38 -39.57
C ARG A 451 12.60 -3.89 -38.32
N ILE A 452 11.85 -3.01 -37.66
CA ILE A 452 11.07 -3.32 -36.44
C ILE A 452 9.95 -4.29 -36.79
N TYR A 453 9.24 -4.03 -37.89
CA TYR A 453 8.20 -4.91 -38.42
C TYR A 453 8.72 -6.33 -38.70
N LYS A 454 9.84 -6.46 -39.42
CA LYS A 454 10.45 -7.77 -39.71
C LYS A 454 10.87 -8.51 -38.45
N ASN A 455 11.45 -7.79 -37.48
CA ASN A 455 11.85 -8.39 -36.20
C ASN A 455 10.63 -8.89 -35.41
N PHE A 456 9.55 -8.11 -35.40
CA PHE A 456 8.29 -8.49 -34.77
C PHE A 456 7.72 -9.77 -35.37
N ILE A 457 7.63 -9.88 -36.71
CA ILE A 457 7.14 -11.08 -37.39
C ILE A 457 8.06 -12.27 -37.15
N ALA A 458 9.38 -12.08 -37.18
CA ALA A 458 10.35 -13.13 -36.88
C ALA A 458 10.14 -13.68 -35.46
N LYS A 459 10.05 -12.81 -34.45
CA LYS A 459 9.74 -13.21 -33.06
C LYS A 459 8.38 -13.90 -32.94
N ALA A 460 7.35 -13.40 -33.62
CA ALA A 460 6.00 -13.98 -33.58
C ALA A 460 5.94 -15.37 -34.23
N SER A 461 6.68 -15.59 -35.33
CA SER A 461 6.73 -16.88 -36.02
C SER A 461 7.40 -17.97 -35.19
N VAL A 462 8.46 -17.64 -34.44
CA VAL A 462 9.11 -18.56 -33.47
C VAL A 462 8.14 -18.98 -32.37
N LYS A 463 7.25 -18.10 -31.91
CA LYS A 463 6.22 -18.41 -30.92
C LYS A 463 5.00 -19.18 -31.47
N GLY A 464 5.03 -19.59 -32.74
CA GLY A 464 4.00 -20.48 -33.32
C GLY A 464 2.69 -19.79 -33.68
N VAL A 465 2.63 -18.45 -33.67
CA VAL A 465 1.41 -17.66 -33.88
C VAL A 465 0.82 -17.86 -35.29
N PHE A 466 1.65 -18.21 -36.27
CA PHE A 466 1.25 -18.44 -37.66
C PHE A 466 1.15 -19.92 -38.05
N LYS A 467 1.28 -20.85 -37.09
CA LYS A 467 1.06 -22.27 -37.36
C LYS A 467 -0.45 -22.54 -37.39
N ARG A 468 -0.92 -23.00 -38.55
CA ARG A 468 -2.30 -23.45 -38.79
C ARG A 468 -2.68 -24.63 -37.91
#